data_AF-A0A0U9HBQ9-F1
#
_entry.id   AF-A0A0U9HBQ9-F1
#
_cell.length_a   1.000
_cell.length_b   1.000
_cell.length_c   1.000
_cell.angle_alpha   90.00
_cell.angle_beta   90.00
_cell.angle_gamma   90.00
#
_symmetry.space_group_name_H-M   'P 1'
#
loop_
_entity.id
_entity.type
_entity.pdbx_description
1 polymer ?
#
loop_
_entity_poly.entity_id
_entity_poly.type
_entity_poly.pdbx_seq_one_letter_code
_entity_poly.pdbx_strand_id
1 'polypeptide(L)'
;MHLDKLPDVSFAQKSIEEILADTISGYEKAYYEQTGEVKKLFPGDPIRIWLYSQALREFQLRQLIDYSAKQNLLKYAKGPFLDHKGADHDVPRADAKKATVTMKYILSTPLPTIQYIPAGTRVRSKKDVYFQTLETIEVPAGATEVIAVNECTVAGEIGNGFTPGQINILVDPLPWIASVVNTDTSQGGADEEDDESYREKINLAPEGYSTAGSELGYVFFAKKYSQLIEDVAVSSPGPGTVDIRVLLKNGEIPGQAFLDGLKEYLSAKDKRPLTDHVLVGAPDIVSYNINLTYYIRTQDETAETSIRQRVDNAISQFQIWQRSKIGRDINPSELIARIIQAGAKRIEIVEPVFAKLEKNQVAVAENVSVTYGGLEDD
;
A
#
# COMPACT_ATOMS: atom_id res chain seq x y z
N MET A 1 8.95 7.85 -15.11
CA MET A 1 10.22 8.22 -14.44
C MET A 1 10.12 7.82 -12.97
N HIS A 2 11.15 7.21 -12.36
CA HIS A 2 11.11 6.81 -10.95
C HIS A 2 11.53 7.98 -10.04
N LEU A 3 10.61 8.51 -9.24
CA LEU A 3 10.87 9.65 -8.35
C LEU A 3 11.97 9.37 -7.32
N ASP A 4 12.07 8.13 -6.84
CA ASP A 4 13.05 7.74 -5.82
C ASP A 4 14.50 7.79 -6.32
N LYS A 5 14.70 7.70 -7.64
CA LYS A 5 16.02 7.75 -8.27
C LYS A 5 16.52 9.18 -8.50
N LEU A 6 15.68 10.19 -8.27
CA LEU A 6 16.11 11.58 -8.37
C LEU A 6 17.12 11.91 -7.26
N PRO A 7 18.18 12.66 -7.56
CA PRO A 7 19.13 13.11 -6.54
C PRO A 7 18.42 13.95 -5.49
N ASP A 8 18.96 13.95 -4.27
CA ASP A 8 18.40 14.79 -3.24
C ASP A 8 18.72 16.27 -3.46
N VAL A 9 17.70 17.11 -3.30
CA VAL A 9 17.80 18.55 -3.48
C VAL A 9 17.83 19.22 -2.11
N SER A 10 18.69 20.22 -1.94
CA SER A 10 18.58 21.17 -0.83
C SER A 10 18.58 22.59 -1.38
N PHE A 11 17.67 23.41 -0.87
CA PHE A 11 17.45 24.78 -1.32
C PHE A 11 18.13 25.83 -0.42
N ALA A 12 18.62 25.42 0.75
CA ALA A 12 19.36 26.30 1.65
C ALA A 12 20.44 25.51 2.41
N GLN A 13 21.59 26.14 2.65
CA GLN A 13 22.63 25.58 3.51
C GLN A 13 22.19 25.62 4.97
N LYS A 14 22.28 24.47 5.65
CA LYS A 14 21.73 24.25 7.00
C LYS A 14 22.81 23.85 8.02
N SER A 15 24.09 23.82 7.66
CA SER A 15 25.16 23.65 8.67
C SER A 15 25.23 24.90 9.55
N ILE A 16 25.06 24.71 10.86
CA ILE A 16 25.15 25.81 11.83
C ILE A 16 26.58 26.35 11.90
N GLU A 17 27.58 25.49 11.72
CA GLU A 17 28.98 25.86 11.73
C GLU A 17 29.31 26.81 10.56
N GLU A 18 28.81 26.48 9.37
CA GLU A 18 29.00 27.34 8.18
C GLU A 18 28.23 28.66 8.30
N ILE A 19 26.97 28.62 8.77
CA ILE A 19 26.17 29.83 8.98
C ILE A 19 26.86 30.74 10.01
N LEU A 20 27.38 30.17 11.10
CA LEU A 20 28.08 30.93 12.13
C LEU A 20 29.38 31.53 11.59
N ALA A 21 30.16 30.75 10.83
CA ALA A 21 31.40 31.22 10.22
C ALA A 21 31.15 32.40 9.26
N ASP A 22 30.11 32.29 8.43
CA ASP A 22 29.68 33.35 7.51
C ASP A 22 29.23 34.60 8.27
N THR A 23 28.40 34.42 9.31
CA THR A 23 27.93 35.51 10.17
C THR A 23 29.07 36.25 10.88
N ILE A 24 30.05 35.51 11.43
CA ILE A 24 31.23 36.08 12.07
C ILE A 24 32.06 36.84 11.04
N SER A 25 32.38 36.22 9.90
CA SER A 25 33.16 36.86 8.84
C SER A 25 32.49 38.12 8.31
N GLY A 26 31.15 38.11 8.19
CA GLY A 26 30.36 39.26 7.80
C GLY A 26 30.47 40.42 8.80
N TYR A 27 30.40 40.13 10.10
CA TYR A 27 30.60 41.14 11.14
C TYR A 27 32.02 41.72 11.13
N GLU A 28 33.05 40.87 11.09
CA GLU A 28 34.46 41.32 11.11
C GLU A 28 34.77 42.23 9.92
N LYS A 29 34.24 41.89 8.73
CA LYS A 29 34.35 42.70 7.52
C LYS A 29 33.63 44.04 7.66
N ALA A 30 32.35 44.02 8.07
CA ALA A 30 31.56 45.24 8.22
C ALA A 30 32.15 46.18 9.29
N TYR A 31 32.74 45.63 10.35
CA TYR A 31 33.44 46.40 11.38
C TYR A 31 34.66 47.12 10.78
N TYR A 32 35.50 46.40 10.04
CA TYR A 32 36.67 46.97 9.36
C TYR A 32 36.28 48.07 8.37
N GLU A 33 35.23 47.87 7.58
CA GLU A 33 34.75 48.87 6.61
C GLU A 33 34.29 50.18 7.27
N GLN A 34 33.75 50.12 8.48
CA GLN A 34 33.27 51.32 9.19
C GLN A 34 34.32 52.00 10.07
N THR A 35 35.28 51.24 10.62
CA THR A 35 36.24 51.77 11.62
C THR A 35 37.67 51.83 11.09
N GLY A 36 38.01 51.07 10.05
CA GLY A 36 39.38 50.85 9.59
C GLY A 36 40.18 49.89 10.48
N GLU A 37 39.60 49.33 11.53
CA GLU A 37 40.28 48.43 12.48
C GLU A 37 39.89 46.97 12.26
N VAL A 38 40.89 46.08 12.33
CA VAL A 38 40.66 44.64 12.23
C VAL A 38 40.27 44.08 13.60
N LYS A 39 39.03 43.61 13.72
CA LYS A 39 38.53 42.95 14.93
C LYS A 39 38.33 41.47 14.68
N LYS A 40 38.99 40.63 15.49
CA LYS A 40 38.80 39.17 15.49
C LYS A 40 37.97 38.73 16.69
N LEU A 41 36.93 37.92 16.46
CA LEU A 41 36.02 37.46 17.51
C LEU A 41 36.38 36.06 18.04
N PHE A 42 36.73 35.99 19.31
CA PHE A 42 37.03 34.74 20.02
C PHE A 42 35.78 34.12 20.66
N PRO A 43 35.77 32.80 20.96
CA PRO A 43 34.61 32.07 21.51
C PRO A 43 33.94 32.70 22.74
N GLY A 44 34.68 33.43 23.57
CA GLY A 44 34.16 34.08 24.78
C GLY A 44 33.62 35.51 24.59
N ASP A 45 33.75 36.09 23.40
CA ASP A 45 33.32 37.47 23.18
C ASP A 45 31.79 37.60 23.23
N PRO A 46 31.22 38.54 24.00
CA PRO A 46 29.77 38.74 24.07
C PRO A 46 29.11 38.97 22.71
N ILE A 47 29.82 39.64 21.80
CA ILE A 47 29.37 39.87 20.43
C ILE A 47 29.26 38.55 19.67
N ARG A 48 30.21 37.62 19.84
CA ARG A 48 30.16 36.31 19.19
C ARG A 48 28.99 35.47 19.70
N ILE A 49 28.71 35.51 21.01
CA ILE A 49 27.54 34.84 21.60
C ILE A 49 26.24 35.43 21.00
N TRP A 50 26.19 36.74 20.82
CA TRP A 50 25.06 37.39 20.15
C TRP A 50 24.93 36.96 18.68
N LEU A 51 26.02 36.96 17.91
CA LEU A 51 26.03 36.47 16.52
C LEU A 51 25.62 34.99 16.43
N TYR A 52 26.00 34.16 17.40
CA TYR A 52 25.55 32.78 17.48
C TYR A 52 24.02 32.67 17.64
N SER A 53 23.40 33.54 18.45
CA SER A 53 21.94 33.60 18.53
C SER A 53 21.28 33.98 17.19
N GLN A 54 21.92 34.85 16.40
CA GLN A 54 21.44 35.22 15.07
C GLN A 54 21.61 34.07 14.08
N ALA A 55 22.76 33.39 14.10
CA ALA A 55 23.02 32.21 13.28
C ALA A 55 22.01 31.08 13.55
N LEU A 56 21.61 30.87 14.81
CA LEU A 56 20.55 29.91 15.16
C LEU A 56 19.19 30.31 14.59
N ARG A 57 18.85 31.61 14.64
CA ARG A 57 17.60 32.11 14.05
C ARG A 57 17.61 31.97 12.53
N GLU A 58 18.73 32.27 11.90
CA GLU A 58 18.91 32.09 10.47
C GLU A 58 18.84 30.61 10.07
N PHE A 59 19.47 29.72 10.84
CA PHE A 59 19.35 28.28 10.65
C PHE A 59 17.87 27.84 10.64
N GLN A 60 17.06 28.29 11.61
CA GLN A 60 15.62 28.00 11.63
C GLN A 60 14.89 28.51 10.38
N LEU A 61 15.21 29.73 9.92
CA LEU A 61 14.65 30.27 8.68
C LEU A 61 15.06 29.45 7.46
N ARG A 62 16.33 29.06 7.34
CA ARG A 62 16.85 28.24 6.24
C ARG A 62 16.23 26.83 6.25
N GLN A 63 15.93 26.26 7.43
CA GLN A 63 15.15 25.02 7.55
C GLN A 63 13.74 25.19 6.98
N LEU A 64 13.04 26.28 7.32
CA LEU A 64 11.70 26.56 6.79
C LEU A 64 11.72 26.82 5.28
N ILE A 65 12.74 27.51 4.77
CA ILE A 65 12.93 27.74 3.33
C ILE A 65 13.17 26.41 2.61
N ASP A 66 14.09 25.57 3.10
CA ASP A 66 14.36 24.26 2.49
C ASP A 66 13.11 23.37 2.51
N TYR A 67 12.39 23.34 3.63
CA TYR A 67 11.15 22.59 3.77
C TYR A 67 10.07 23.08 2.80
N SER A 68 9.77 24.39 2.79
CA SER A 68 8.72 24.97 1.93
C SER A 68 9.06 24.85 0.45
N ALA A 69 10.32 25.05 0.07
CA ALA A 69 10.77 24.86 -1.31
C ALA A 69 10.61 23.39 -1.74
N LYS A 70 10.96 22.44 -0.87
CA LYS A 70 10.77 21.00 -1.12
C LYS A 70 9.31 20.63 -1.33
N GLN A 71 8.37 21.24 -0.62
CA GLN A 71 6.94 20.97 -0.80
C GLN A 71 6.43 21.27 -2.23
N ASN A 72 7.17 22.07 -3.02
CA ASN A 72 6.83 22.32 -4.42
C ASN A 72 7.24 21.19 -5.39
N LEU A 73 8.07 20.25 -4.94
CA LEU A 73 8.52 19.09 -5.71
C LEU A 73 7.71 17.86 -5.31
N LEU A 74 7.15 17.14 -6.30
CA LEU A 74 6.30 15.96 -6.06
C LEU A 74 6.97 14.90 -5.16
N LYS A 75 8.28 14.68 -5.33
CA LYS A 75 9.08 13.75 -4.51
C LYS A 75 8.99 14.03 -3.00
N TYR A 76 8.93 15.29 -2.60
CA TYR A 76 9.03 15.69 -1.18
C TYR A 76 7.72 16.22 -0.60
N ALA A 77 6.74 16.54 -1.44
CA ALA A 77 5.44 17.04 -1.00
C ALA A 77 4.74 16.01 -0.08
N LYS A 78 4.13 16.51 1.00
CA LYS A 78 3.41 15.72 2.01
C LYS A 78 2.12 16.40 2.45
N GLY A 79 1.15 15.61 2.90
CA GLY A 79 -0.14 16.09 3.42
C GLY A 79 -0.80 17.12 2.49
N PRO A 80 -1.27 18.28 3.01
CA PRO A 80 -1.99 19.28 2.21
C PRO A 80 -1.22 19.79 0.98
N PHE A 81 0.11 19.86 1.04
CA PHE A 81 0.91 20.30 -0.12
C PHE A 81 0.85 19.29 -1.25
N LEU A 82 0.83 18.00 -0.92
CA LEU A 82 0.67 16.92 -1.88
C LEU A 82 -0.76 16.91 -2.44
N ASP A 83 -1.76 17.23 -1.62
CA ASP A 83 -3.16 17.34 -2.05
C ASP A 83 -3.35 18.42 -3.11
N HIS A 84 -2.72 19.59 -2.93
CA HIS A 84 -2.70 20.63 -3.94
C HIS A 84 -2.00 20.19 -5.24
N LYS A 85 -0.94 19.38 -5.16
CA LYS A 85 -0.30 18.82 -6.36
C LYS A 85 -1.20 17.83 -7.11
N GLY A 86 -1.98 17.03 -6.39
CA GLY A 86 -2.95 16.14 -7.03
C GLY A 86 -4.11 16.90 -7.68
N ALA A 87 -4.52 18.03 -7.08
CA ALA A 87 -5.55 18.89 -7.64
C ALA A 87 -5.19 19.45 -9.03
N ASP A 88 -3.91 19.78 -9.29
CA ASP A 88 -3.42 20.22 -10.60
C ASP A 88 -3.66 19.18 -11.71
N HIS A 89 -3.83 17.91 -11.33
CA HIS A 89 -4.02 16.78 -12.25
C HIS A 89 -5.43 16.14 -12.18
N ASP A 90 -6.37 16.74 -11.44
CA ASP A 90 -7.70 16.16 -11.16
C ASP A 90 -7.61 14.75 -10.54
N VAL A 91 -6.70 14.60 -9.60
CA VAL A 91 -6.48 13.37 -8.84
C VAL A 91 -6.63 13.72 -7.35
N PRO A 92 -7.82 13.62 -6.77
CA PRO A 92 -8.01 13.79 -5.34
C PRO A 92 -7.47 12.59 -4.56
N ARG A 93 -7.11 12.83 -3.29
CA ARG A 93 -6.80 11.77 -2.33
C ARG A 93 -8.03 10.89 -2.13
N ALA A 94 -7.83 9.58 -2.07
CA ALA A 94 -8.93 8.67 -1.81
C ALA A 94 -9.30 8.67 -0.31
N ASP A 95 -10.58 8.90 -0.02
CA ASP A 95 -11.13 8.75 1.32
C ASP A 95 -11.10 7.28 1.77
N ALA A 96 -11.30 7.08 3.08
CA ALA A 96 -11.49 5.74 3.62
C ALA A 96 -12.72 5.06 3.01
N LYS A 97 -12.54 3.81 2.56
CA LYS A 97 -13.60 2.96 1.99
C LYS A 97 -14.00 1.87 2.97
N LYS A 98 -15.24 1.43 2.86
CA LYS A 98 -15.78 0.33 3.66
C LYS A 98 -15.66 -0.99 2.90
N ALA A 99 -15.42 -2.06 3.63
CA ALA A 99 -15.38 -3.40 3.04
C ALA A 99 -16.79 -3.84 2.63
N THR A 100 -16.87 -4.56 1.52
CA THR A 100 -18.08 -5.21 1.04
C THR A 100 -17.92 -6.73 1.11
N VAL A 101 -19.06 -7.42 1.20
CA VAL A 101 -19.11 -8.88 1.25
C VAL A 101 -20.44 -9.36 0.69
N THR A 102 -20.43 -10.50 0.01
CA THR A 102 -21.63 -11.15 -0.48
C THR A 102 -22.19 -12.05 0.60
N MET A 103 -23.42 -11.74 1.03
CA MET A 103 -24.16 -12.47 2.05
C MET A 103 -25.26 -13.31 1.43
N LYS A 104 -25.36 -14.56 1.89
CA LYS A 104 -26.49 -15.44 1.66
C LYS A 104 -27.40 -15.43 2.88
N TYR A 105 -28.66 -15.10 2.65
CA TYR A 105 -29.75 -15.13 3.62
C TYR A 105 -30.56 -16.39 3.38
N ILE A 106 -30.61 -17.29 4.37
CA ILE A 106 -31.30 -18.57 4.29
C ILE A 106 -32.62 -18.45 5.04
N LEU A 107 -33.72 -18.79 4.37
CA LEU A 107 -35.07 -18.65 4.91
C LEU A 107 -35.46 -19.90 5.73
N SER A 108 -36.26 -19.69 6.78
CA SER A 108 -36.79 -20.79 7.61
C SER A 108 -37.80 -21.65 6.85
N THR A 109 -38.59 -21.02 5.98
CA THR A 109 -39.58 -21.66 5.12
C THR A 109 -39.77 -20.84 3.84
N PRO A 110 -40.13 -21.45 2.70
CA PRO A 110 -40.50 -20.71 1.51
C PRO A 110 -41.67 -19.76 1.79
N LEU A 111 -41.54 -18.49 1.39
CA LEU A 111 -42.55 -17.47 1.64
C LEU A 111 -43.64 -17.49 0.55
N PRO A 112 -44.93 -17.39 0.91
CA PRO A 112 -46.04 -17.44 -0.06
C PRO A 112 -46.21 -16.15 -0.86
N THR A 113 -45.64 -15.04 -0.39
CA THR A 113 -45.69 -13.72 -1.01
C THR A 113 -44.29 -13.11 -1.05
N ILE A 114 -44.10 -12.10 -1.89
CA ILE A 114 -42.89 -11.30 -1.90
C ILE A 114 -42.71 -10.65 -0.52
N GLN A 115 -41.47 -10.68 -0.02
CA GLN A 115 -41.07 -9.98 1.20
C GLN A 115 -39.83 -9.13 0.93
N TYR A 116 -39.44 -8.30 1.90
CA TYR A 116 -38.31 -7.39 1.75
C TYR A 116 -37.37 -7.49 2.94
N ILE A 117 -36.07 -7.53 2.68
CA ILE A 117 -35.03 -7.24 3.67
C ILE A 117 -34.78 -5.73 3.61
N PRO A 118 -35.12 -4.95 4.65
CA PRO A 118 -34.92 -3.51 4.62
C PRO A 118 -33.44 -3.14 4.43
N ALA A 119 -33.20 -2.02 3.75
CA ALA A 119 -31.88 -1.38 3.76
C ALA A 119 -31.42 -1.12 5.20
N GLY A 120 -30.13 -1.33 5.49
CA GLY A 120 -29.56 -1.19 6.82
C GLY A 120 -29.74 -2.40 7.75
N THR A 121 -30.24 -3.55 7.26
CA THR A 121 -30.34 -4.78 8.07
C THR A 121 -28.94 -5.28 8.41
N ARG A 122 -28.62 -5.41 9.70
CA ARG A 122 -27.25 -5.70 10.16
C ARG A 122 -26.99 -7.18 10.39
N VAL A 123 -25.80 -7.61 9.99
CA VAL A 123 -25.18 -8.89 10.30
C VAL A 123 -23.82 -8.64 10.95
N ARG A 124 -23.32 -9.56 11.76
CA ARG A 124 -22.00 -9.44 12.38
C ARG A 124 -21.18 -10.71 12.32
N SER A 125 -19.87 -10.55 12.40
CA SER A 125 -18.92 -11.63 12.64
C SER A 125 -18.78 -11.94 14.14
N LYS A 126 -18.11 -13.05 14.46
CA LYS A 126 -17.74 -13.37 15.86
C LYS A 126 -16.76 -12.36 16.48
N LYS A 127 -16.10 -11.53 15.66
CA LYS A 127 -15.17 -10.48 16.10
C LYS A 127 -15.87 -9.12 16.35
N ASP A 128 -17.21 -9.11 16.41
CA ASP A 128 -18.01 -7.90 16.61
C ASP A 128 -17.81 -6.81 15.54
N VAL A 129 -17.51 -7.22 14.30
CA VAL A 129 -17.54 -6.34 13.12
C VAL A 129 -18.89 -6.48 12.43
N TYR A 130 -19.52 -5.34 12.13
CA TYR A 130 -20.89 -5.26 11.62
C TYR A 130 -20.91 -4.90 10.14
N PHE A 131 -21.82 -5.55 9.41
CA PHE A 131 -22.11 -5.28 8.01
C PHE A 131 -23.61 -5.06 7.85
N GLN A 132 -24.02 -4.26 6.87
CA GLN A 132 -25.42 -3.91 6.63
C GLN A 132 -25.77 -3.95 5.15
N THR A 133 -27.04 -4.20 4.84
CA THR A 133 -27.56 -4.15 3.47
C THR A 133 -27.56 -2.70 2.95
N LEU A 134 -27.07 -2.48 1.73
CA LEU A 134 -27.01 -1.14 1.13
C LEU A 134 -28.38 -0.63 0.67
N GLU A 135 -29.19 -1.54 0.15
CA GLU A 135 -30.52 -1.27 -0.36
C GLU A 135 -31.52 -2.31 0.15
N THR A 136 -32.80 -2.03 -0.09
CA THR A 136 -33.85 -2.98 0.24
C THR A 136 -33.83 -4.12 -0.76
N ILE A 137 -33.68 -5.35 -0.26
CA ILE A 137 -33.59 -6.54 -1.10
C ILE A 137 -34.98 -7.17 -1.19
N GLU A 138 -35.45 -7.38 -2.41
CA GLU A 138 -36.68 -8.12 -2.68
C GLU A 138 -36.43 -9.63 -2.54
N VAL A 139 -37.31 -10.29 -1.80
CA VAL A 139 -37.32 -11.74 -1.59
C VAL A 139 -38.51 -12.31 -2.34
N PRO A 140 -38.31 -12.98 -3.50
CA PRO A 140 -39.39 -13.52 -4.29
C PRO A 140 -40.20 -14.58 -3.54
N ALA A 141 -41.48 -14.70 -3.86
CA ALA A 141 -42.31 -15.78 -3.36
C ALA A 141 -41.73 -17.15 -3.78
N GLY A 142 -41.69 -18.10 -2.84
CA GLY A 142 -41.13 -19.44 -3.04
C GLY A 142 -39.60 -19.53 -2.93
N ALA A 143 -38.88 -18.41 -2.75
CA ALA A 143 -37.44 -18.45 -2.52
C ALA A 143 -37.09 -19.14 -1.19
N THR A 144 -35.95 -19.83 -1.17
CA THR A 144 -35.38 -20.49 0.02
C THR A 144 -34.09 -19.84 0.47
N GLU A 145 -33.43 -19.12 -0.43
CA GLU A 145 -32.27 -18.29 -0.15
C GLU A 145 -32.28 -17.02 -1.01
N VAL A 146 -31.65 -15.97 -0.52
CA VAL A 146 -31.43 -14.72 -1.24
C VAL A 146 -29.97 -14.28 -1.05
N ILE A 147 -29.36 -13.80 -2.11
CA ILE A 147 -27.99 -13.28 -2.10
C ILE A 147 -28.06 -11.76 -2.18
N ALA A 148 -27.28 -11.09 -1.34
CA ALA A 148 -27.14 -9.64 -1.38
C ALA A 148 -25.74 -9.19 -0.97
N VAL A 149 -25.37 -7.99 -1.42
CA VAL A 149 -24.11 -7.35 -1.02
C VAL A 149 -24.35 -6.53 0.24
N ASN A 150 -23.50 -6.76 1.23
CA ASN A 150 -23.48 -6.00 2.47
C ASN A 150 -22.19 -5.19 2.55
N GLU A 151 -22.26 -4.04 3.21
CA GLU A 151 -21.13 -3.15 3.46
C GLU A 151 -20.84 -3.07 4.96
N CYS A 152 -19.57 -3.02 5.34
CA CYS A 152 -19.13 -2.80 6.71
C CYS A 152 -19.66 -1.46 7.24
N THR A 153 -20.08 -1.40 8.50
CA THR A 153 -20.57 -0.14 9.10
C THR A 153 -19.46 0.87 9.31
N VAL A 154 -18.21 0.41 9.49
CA VAL A 154 -17.01 1.21 9.75
C VAL A 154 -16.10 1.19 8.52
N ALA A 155 -15.64 2.37 8.08
CA ALA A 155 -14.65 2.49 7.01
C ALA A 155 -13.26 2.07 7.50
N GLY A 156 -12.41 1.64 6.58
CA GLY A 156 -11.07 1.15 6.89
C GLY A 156 -10.89 -0.34 6.68
N GLU A 157 -9.71 -0.83 7.05
CA GLU A 157 -9.29 -2.22 6.82
C GLU A 157 -9.96 -3.23 7.77
N ILE A 158 -10.61 -2.75 8.84
CA ILE A 158 -11.23 -3.60 9.88
C ILE A 158 -12.27 -4.59 9.33
N GLY A 159 -12.91 -4.24 8.21
CA GLY A 159 -13.92 -5.07 7.55
C GLY A 159 -13.36 -6.12 6.59
N ASN A 160 -12.05 -6.20 6.38
CA ASN A 160 -11.44 -7.10 5.40
C ASN A 160 -11.09 -8.49 5.99
N GLY A 161 -10.96 -9.47 5.11
CA GLY A 161 -10.37 -10.77 5.41
C GLY A 161 -11.28 -11.75 6.16
N PHE A 162 -12.59 -11.48 6.27
CA PHE A 162 -13.53 -12.45 6.84
C PHE A 162 -13.87 -13.51 5.80
N THR A 163 -13.28 -14.70 5.95
CA THR A 163 -13.48 -15.83 5.02
C THR A 163 -14.93 -16.34 5.04
N PRO A 164 -15.38 -17.07 4.00
CA PRO A 164 -16.72 -17.65 3.95
C PRO A 164 -17.10 -18.37 5.25
N GLY A 165 -18.30 -18.11 5.76
CA GLY A 165 -18.76 -18.68 7.03
C GLY A 165 -18.47 -17.87 8.30
N GLN A 166 -17.58 -16.87 8.26
CA GLN A 166 -17.19 -16.11 9.46
C GLN A 166 -18.15 -14.99 9.86
N ILE A 167 -18.93 -14.48 8.91
CA ILE A 167 -20.00 -13.51 9.14
C ILE A 167 -21.31 -14.28 9.10
N ASN A 168 -21.89 -14.60 10.27
CA ASN A 168 -23.01 -15.53 10.36
C ASN A 168 -24.05 -15.22 11.45
N ILE A 169 -23.97 -14.06 12.08
CA ILE A 169 -24.90 -13.65 13.13
C ILE A 169 -25.79 -12.54 12.59
N LEU A 170 -27.10 -12.78 12.50
CA LEU A 170 -28.08 -11.75 12.18
C LEU A 170 -28.35 -10.90 13.44
N VAL A 171 -28.08 -9.59 13.35
CA VAL A 171 -28.21 -8.65 14.48
C VAL A 171 -29.64 -8.11 14.57
N ASP A 172 -30.23 -7.80 13.43
CA ASP A 172 -31.61 -7.33 13.32
C ASP A 172 -32.49 -8.50 12.84
N PRO A 173 -33.11 -9.27 13.75
CA PRO A 173 -33.77 -10.53 13.40
C PRO A 173 -35.02 -10.29 12.55
N LEU A 174 -35.11 -11.01 11.43
CA LEU A 174 -36.29 -11.10 10.59
C LEU A 174 -36.91 -12.49 10.80
N PRO A 175 -38.21 -12.61 11.19
CA PRO A 175 -38.79 -13.89 11.66
C PRO A 175 -38.68 -15.06 10.68
N TRP A 176 -38.59 -14.77 9.39
CA TRP A 176 -38.55 -15.74 8.30
C TRP A 176 -37.13 -16.07 7.82
N ILE A 177 -36.09 -15.47 8.40
CA ILE A 177 -34.68 -15.78 8.13
C ILE A 177 -34.17 -16.75 9.18
N ALA A 178 -33.74 -17.93 8.76
CA ALA A 178 -33.18 -18.96 9.63
C ALA A 178 -31.73 -18.65 10.00
N SER A 179 -30.93 -18.27 9.00
CA SER A 179 -29.51 -17.99 9.18
C SER A 179 -28.97 -17.10 8.07
N VAL A 180 -27.81 -16.50 8.32
CA VAL A 180 -27.07 -15.71 7.35
C VAL A 180 -25.64 -16.21 7.29
N VAL A 181 -25.02 -16.14 6.12
CA VAL A 181 -23.63 -16.56 5.95
C VAL A 181 -22.98 -15.80 4.80
N ASN A 182 -21.75 -15.33 4.96
CA ASN A 182 -20.98 -14.80 3.83
C ASN A 182 -20.51 -15.93 2.91
N THR A 183 -20.63 -15.71 1.61
CA THR A 183 -20.24 -16.69 0.57
C THR A 183 -18.85 -16.46 0.02
N ASP A 184 -18.33 -15.23 0.14
CA ASP A 184 -16.99 -14.82 -0.25
C ASP A 184 -16.23 -14.20 0.93
N THR A 185 -14.94 -13.94 0.72
CA THR A 185 -14.11 -13.21 1.69
C THR A 185 -14.43 -11.72 1.61
N SER A 186 -14.67 -11.06 2.74
CA SER A 186 -14.92 -9.61 2.74
C SER A 186 -13.67 -8.81 2.34
N GLN A 187 -13.83 -7.83 1.46
CA GLN A 187 -12.74 -7.06 0.85
C GLN A 187 -13.20 -5.63 0.52
N GLY A 188 -12.28 -4.76 0.09
CA GLY A 188 -12.63 -3.41 -0.39
C GLY A 188 -12.56 -2.31 0.66
N GLY A 189 -12.39 -2.66 1.93
CA GLY A 189 -12.16 -1.70 3.02
C GLY A 189 -10.76 -1.13 2.96
N ALA A 190 -10.62 0.18 3.11
CA ALA A 190 -9.33 0.85 3.02
C ALA A 190 -9.33 2.10 3.90
N ASP A 191 -8.23 2.38 4.58
CA ASP A 191 -8.05 3.65 5.29
C ASP A 191 -7.83 4.80 4.30
N GLU A 192 -7.77 6.04 4.78
CA GLU A 192 -7.40 7.19 3.94
C GLU A 192 -6.06 6.96 3.24
N GLU A 193 -5.96 7.38 1.98
CA GLU A 193 -4.79 7.12 1.16
C GLU A 193 -3.52 7.72 1.77
N ASP A 194 -2.47 6.90 1.88
CA ASP A 194 -1.18 7.37 2.37
C ASP A 194 -0.44 8.23 1.33
N ASP A 195 0.48 9.08 1.79
CA ASP A 195 1.24 10.01 0.94
C ASP A 195 2.06 9.30 -0.15
N GLU A 196 2.50 8.06 0.06
CA GLU A 196 3.32 7.35 -0.92
C GLU A 196 2.47 6.85 -2.08
N SER A 197 1.39 6.13 -1.76
CA SER A 197 0.41 5.67 -2.73
C SER A 197 -0.19 6.83 -3.53
N TYR A 198 -0.52 7.93 -2.85
CA TYR A 198 -1.08 9.10 -3.50
C TYR A 198 -0.06 9.80 -4.42
N ARG A 199 1.20 9.91 -4.00
CA ARG A 199 2.27 10.48 -4.84
C ARG A 199 2.51 9.65 -6.10
N GLU A 200 2.51 8.32 -5.99
CA GLU A 200 2.62 7.44 -7.15
C GLU A 200 1.46 7.70 -8.14
N LYS A 201 0.23 7.79 -7.63
CA LYS A 201 -0.95 8.08 -8.45
C LYS A 201 -0.87 9.42 -9.16
N ILE A 202 -0.39 10.48 -8.48
CA ILE A 202 -0.16 11.80 -9.10
C ILE A 202 0.92 11.70 -10.19
N ASN A 203 2.02 10.99 -9.94
CA ASN A 203 3.09 10.80 -10.91
C ASN A 203 2.62 10.05 -12.17
N LEU A 204 1.64 9.15 -12.03
CA LEU A 204 1.01 8.42 -13.13
C LEU A 204 -0.07 9.23 -13.87
N ALA A 205 -0.58 10.31 -13.29
CA ALA A 205 -1.70 11.08 -13.87
C ALA A 205 -1.50 11.54 -15.32
N PRO A 206 -0.29 11.99 -15.74
CA PRO A 206 -0.07 12.37 -17.13
C PRO A 206 -0.30 11.23 -18.13
N GLU A 207 -0.12 9.97 -17.72
CA GLU A 207 -0.34 8.79 -18.57
C GLU A 207 -1.83 8.62 -18.92
N GLY A 208 -2.73 9.12 -18.05
CA GLY A 208 -4.18 9.15 -18.29
C GLY A 208 -4.63 10.14 -19.37
N TYR A 209 -3.76 11.05 -19.81
CA TYR A 209 -4.07 11.97 -20.94
C TYR A 209 -3.88 11.32 -22.31
N SER A 210 -3.32 10.10 -22.34
CA SER A 210 -3.15 9.35 -23.59
C SER A 210 -4.50 8.92 -24.17
N THR A 211 -4.76 9.31 -25.41
CA THR A 211 -5.96 8.89 -26.16
C THR A 211 -5.78 7.52 -26.84
N ALA A 212 -4.57 6.98 -26.86
CA ALA A 212 -4.21 5.77 -27.59
C ALA A 212 -4.23 4.49 -26.73
N GLY A 213 -4.61 4.56 -25.45
CA GLY A 213 -4.69 3.39 -24.56
C GLY A 213 -3.34 2.77 -24.25
N SER A 214 -2.39 3.57 -23.73
CA SER A 214 -1.09 3.04 -23.31
C SER A 214 -1.22 2.11 -22.11
N GLU A 215 -0.28 1.17 -21.97
CA GLU A 215 -0.14 0.30 -20.78
C GLU A 215 -0.23 1.11 -19.48
N LEU A 216 0.55 2.20 -19.38
CA LEU A 216 0.55 3.05 -18.18
C LEU A 216 -0.75 3.84 -17.98
N GLY A 217 -1.50 4.15 -19.04
CA GLY A 217 -2.81 4.78 -18.93
C GLY A 217 -3.83 3.86 -18.24
N TYR A 218 -3.82 2.57 -18.59
CA TYR A 218 -4.63 1.57 -17.90
C TYR A 218 -4.20 1.34 -16.46
N VAL A 219 -2.88 1.30 -16.20
CA VAL A 219 -2.34 1.24 -14.82
C VAL A 219 -2.83 2.45 -14.00
N PHE A 220 -2.77 3.66 -14.56
CA PHE A 220 -3.25 4.87 -13.90
C PHE A 220 -4.74 4.77 -13.57
N PHE A 221 -5.59 4.43 -14.54
CA PHE A 221 -7.03 4.35 -14.29
C PHE A 221 -7.39 3.24 -13.30
N ALA A 222 -6.68 2.11 -13.33
CA ALA A 222 -6.85 1.06 -12.33
C ALA A 222 -6.50 1.56 -10.91
N LYS A 223 -5.33 2.20 -10.73
CA LYS A 223 -4.96 2.80 -9.43
C LYS A 223 -5.87 3.96 -9.02
N LYS A 224 -6.46 4.71 -9.96
CA LYS A 224 -7.45 5.76 -9.68
C LYS A 224 -8.79 5.20 -9.19
N TYR A 225 -9.17 3.99 -9.61
CA TYR A 225 -10.40 3.33 -9.15
C TYR A 225 -10.35 2.98 -7.66
N SER A 226 -9.23 2.43 -7.19
CA SER A 226 -9.08 2.01 -5.80
C SER A 226 -7.63 2.09 -5.31
N GLN A 227 -7.45 2.72 -4.15
CA GLN A 227 -6.18 2.76 -3.41
C GLN A 227 -5.72 1.40 -2.88
N LEU A 228 -6.60 0.39 -2.92
CA LEU A 228 -6.23 -0.97 -2.56
C LEU A 228 -5.39 -1.65 -3.64
N ILE A 229 -5.41 -1.17 -4.89
CA ILE A 229 -4.66 -1.79 -5.98
C ILE A 229 -3.17 -1.46 -5.82
N GLU A 230 -2.39 -2.47 -5.46
CA GLU A 230 -0.95 -2.36 -5.24
C GLU A 230 -0.19 -2.45 -6.58
N ASP A 231 -0.54 -3.45 -7.40
CA ASP A 231 0.14 -3.72 -8.66
C ASP A 231 -0.85 -4.06 -9.78
N VAL A 232 -0.48 -3.65 -11.00
CA VAL A 232 -1.30 -3.82 -12.21
C VAL A 232 -0.39 -4.26 -13.34
N ALA A 233 -0.68 -5.41 -13.94
CA ALA A 233 -0.05 -5.88 -15.16
C ALA A 233 -1.01 -5.71 -16.32
N VAL A 234 -0.55 -5.07 -17.40
CA VAL A 234 -1.33 -4.90 -18.63
C VAL A 234 -0.61 -5.63 -19.76
N SER A 235 -1.36 -6.38 -20.55
CA SER A 235 -0.85 -7.07 -21.72
C SER A 235 -1.87 -7.05 -22.86
N SER A 236 -1.42 -7.40 -24.07
CA SER A 236 -2.29 -7.49 -25.25
C SER A 236 -2.10 -8.87 -25.90
N PRO A 237 -2.90 -9.87 -25.52
CA PRO A 237 -2.77 -11.24 -26.04
C PRO A 237 -3.26 -11.36 -27.49
N GLY A 238 -3.98 -10.36 -28.01
CA GLY A 238 -4.44 -10.30 -29.38
C GLY A 238 -4.84 -8.88 -29.79
N PRO A 239 -5.00 -8.61 -31.10
CA PRO A 239 -5.34 -7.29 -31.61
C PRO A 239 -6.60 -6.71 -30.95
N GLY A 240 -6.50 -5.49 -30.43
CA GLY A 240 -7.60 -4.81 -29.75
C GLY A 240 -8.03 -5.44 -28.43
N THR A 241 -7.29 -6.40 -27.87
CA THR A 241 -7.58 -6.96 -26.54
C THR A 241 -6.58 -6.40 -25.54
N VAL A 242 -7.10 -5.87 -24.43
CA VAL A 242 -6.31 -5.36 -23.31
C VAL A 242 -6.61 -6.23 -22.10
N ASP A 243 -5.66 -7.06 -21.69
CA ASP A 243 -5.75 -7.93 -20.52
C ASP A 243 -5.08 -7.27 -19.32
N ILE A 244 -5.86 -7.02 -18.27
CA ILE A 244 -5.46 -6.29 -17.08
C ILE A 244 -5.57 -7.21 -15.88
N ARG A 245 -4.44 -7.45 -15.21
CA ARG A 245 -4.35 -8.24 -13.98
C ARG A 245 -4.03 -7.32 -12.82
N VAL A 246 -4.78 -7.45 -11.73
CA VAL A 246 -4.62 -6.56 -10.57
C VAL A 246 -4.39 -7.36 -9.28
N LEU A 247 -3.50 -6.83 -8.44
CA LEU A 247 -3.26 -7.29 -7.07
C LEU A 247 -3.64 -6.18 -6.10
N LEU A 248 -4.19 -6.58 -4.95
CA LEU A 248 -4.46 -5.67 -3.85
C LEU A 248 -3.26 -5.58 -2.90
N LYS A 249 -3.29 -4.60 -1.99
CA LYS A 249 -2.28 -4.37 -0.95
C LYS A 249 -1.89 -5.67 -0.23
N ASN A 250 -0.59 -5.82 0.02
CA ASN A 250 0.05 -7.00 0.59
C ASN A 250 -0.12 -8.29 -0.24
N GLY A 251 -0.40 -8.13 -1.54
CA GLY A 251 -0.64 -9.22 -2.50
C GLY A 251 -1.90 -10.03 -2.25
N GLU A 252 -2.94 -9.39 -1.73
CA GLU A 252 -4.27 -10.00 -1.64
C GLU A 252 -4.89 -10.14 -3.03
N ILE A 253 -5.55 -11.29 -3.27
CA ILE A 253 -6.21 -11.59 -4.54
C ILE A 253 -7.61 -10.95 -4.53
N PRO A 254 -7.95 -10.10 -5.52
CA PRO A 254 -9.26 -9.46 -5.60
C PRO A 254 -10.37 -10.47 -5.86
N GLY A 255 -11.48 -10.34 -5.15
CA GLY A 255 -12.71 -11.10 -5.38
C GLY A 255 -13.45 -10.66 -6.64
N GLN A 256 -14.39 -11.50 -7.10
CA GLN A 256 -15.10 -11.28 -8.37
C GLN A 256 -15.88 -9.96 -8.41
N ALA A 257 -16.56 -9.60 -7.31
CA ALA A 257 -17.32 -8.36 -7.24
C ALA A 257 -16.44 -7.11 -7.46
N PHE A 258 -15.22 -7.11 -6.90
CA PHE A 258 -14.25 -6.03 -7.12
C PHE A 258 -13.78 -5.97 -8.57
N LEU A 259 -13.48 -7.14 -9.16
CA LEU A 259 -13.03 -7.25 -10.55
C LEU A 259 -14.10 -6.80 -11.54
N ASP A 260 -15.36 -7.13 -11.30
CA ASP A 260 -16.48 -6.72 -12.16
C ASP A 260 -16.67 -5.19 -12.13
N GLY A 261 -16.64 -4.59 -10.94
CA GLY A 261 -16.72 -3.13 -10.79
C GLY A 261 -15.53 -2.41 -11.44
N LEU A 262 -14.32 -2.95 -11.30
CA LEU A 262 -13.14 -2.41 -11.97
C LEU A 262 -13.24 -2.54 -13.49
N LYS A 263 -13.74 -3.68 -14.00
CA LYS A 263 -13.95 -3.90 -15.43
C LYS A 263 -14.94 -2.91 -16.02
N GLU A 264 -16.06 -2.67 -15.34
CA GLU A 264 -17.05 -1.68 -15.76
C GLU A 264 -16.43 -0.28 -15.84
N TYR A 265 -15.69 0.11 -14.79
CA TYR A 265 -14.99 1.39 -14.74
C TYR A 265 -13.97 1.57 -15.89
N LEU A 266 -13.13 0.58 -16.14
CA LEU A 266 -12.10 0.64 -17.20
C LEU A 266 -12.70 0.52 -18.61
N SER A 267 -13.91 -0.05 -18.73
CA SER A 267 -14.62 -0.19 -20.00
C SER A 267 -15.40 1.06 -20.41
N ALA A 268 -15.45 2.09 -19.55
CA ALA A 268 -16.16 3.33 -19.80
C ALA A 268 -15.59 4.10 -21.01
N LYS A 269 -16.47 4.77 -21.77
CA LYS A 269 -16.14 5.41 -23.07
C LYS A 269 -15.12 6.55 -22.97
N ASP A 270 -15.00 7.17 -21.80
CA ASP A 270 -14.06 8.24 -21.48
C ASP A 270 -12.70 7.71 -20.99
N LYS A 271 -12.55 6.38 -20.86
CA LYS A 271 -11.33 5.73 -20.34
C LYS A 271 -10.59 4.88 -21.36
N ARG A 272 -11.33 4.11 -22.16
CA ARG A 272 -10.74 3.22 -23.16
C ARG A 272 -10.82 3.80 -24.57
N PRO A 273 -9.83 3.51 -25.43
CA PRO A 273 -9.99 3.65 -26.87
C PRO A 273 -11.18 2.84 -27.40
N LEU A 274 -11.75 3.30 -28.51
CA LEU A 274 -12.93 2.70 -29.13
C LEU A 274 -12.73 1.22 -29.51
N THR A 275 -11.51 0.86 -29.91
CA THR A 275 -11.12 -0.46 -30.40
C THR A 275 -10.84 -1.48 -29.31
N ASP A 276 -10.73 -1.03 -28.06
CA ASP A 276 -10.15 -1.86 -27.00
C ASP A 276 -11.24 -2.70 -26.33
N HIS A 277 -10.99 -4.00 -26.29
CA HIS A 277 -11.73 -5.00 -25.54
C HIS A 277 -11.01 -5.25 -24.21
N VAL A 278 -11.53 -4.64 -23.15
CA VAL A 278 -10.92 -4.65 -21.82
C VAL A 278 -11.34 -5.92 -21.07
N LEU A 279 -10.35 -6.72 -20.70
CA LEU A 279 -10.45 -7.87 -19.81
C LEU A 279 -9.78 -7.51 -18.49
N VAL A 280 -10.44 -7.81 -17.37
CA VAL A 280 -9.91 -7.57 -16.03
C VAL A 280 -10.05 -8.86 -15.24
N GLY A 281 -8.99 -9.25 -14.54
CA GLY A 281 -8.99 -10.45 -13.72
C GLY A 281 -7.93 -10.42 -12.62
N ALA A 282 -8.01 -11.41 -11.73
CA ALA A 282 -6.89 -11.74 -10.85
C ALA A 282 -5.73 -12.34 -11.67
N PRO A 283 -4.47 -12.18 -11.21
CA PRO A 283 -3.34 -12.91 -11.77
C PRO A 283 -3.46 -14.42 -11.49
N ASP A 284 -2.83 -15.22 -12.35
CA ASP A 284 -2.76 -16.67 -12.19
C ASP A 284 -1.82 -17.00 -11.03
N ILE A 285 -2.29 -17.80 -10.06
CA ILE A 285 -1.51 -18.14 -8.87
C ILE A 285 -0.54 -19.27 -9.21
N VAL A 286 0.75 -19.04 -8.95
CA VAL A 286 1.81 -20.05 -8.98
C VAL A 286 2.23 -20.34 -7.55
N SER A 287 1.84 -21.51 -7.05
CA SER A 287 2.16 -21.95 -5.70
C SER A 287 3.63 -22.38 -5.58
N TYR A 288 4.26 -22.05 -4.45
CA TYR A 288 5.60 -22.54 -4.10
C TYR A 288 5.72 -22.83 -2.61
N ASN A 289 6.75 -23.58 -2.23
CA ASN A 289 7.06 -23.89 -0.85
C ASN A 289 8.35 -23.19 -0.40
N ILE A 290 8.44 -22.90 0.89
CA ILE A 290 9.66 -22.48 1.57
C ILE A 290 10.08 -23.62 2.49
N ASN A 291 11.25 -24.20 2.24
CA ASN A 291 11.85 -25.23 3.08
C ASN A 291 13.34 -24.94 3.24
N LEU A 292 13.73 -24.55 4.45
CA LEU A 292 15.10 -24.17 4.74
C LEU A 292 15.51 -24.47 6.17
N THR A 293 16.83 -24.61 6.34
CA THR A 293 17.49 -24.67 7.65
C THR A 293 18.47 -23.51 7.76
N TYR A 294 18.47 -22.79 8.89
CA TYR A 294 19.44 -21.71 9.13
C TYR A 294 20.22 -21.91 10.43
N TYR A 295 21.42 -21.34 10.46
CA TYR A 295 22.37 -21.44 11.57
C TYR A 295 22.79 -20.04 12.01
N ILE A 296 23.08 -19.89 13.30
CA ILE A 296 23.54 -18.64 13.92
C ILE A 296 25.00 -18.82 14.36
N ARG A 297 25.81 -17.75 14.37
CA ARG A 297 27.19 -17.86 14.84
C ARG A 297 27.22 -18.09 16.35
N THR A 298 28.11 -18.93 16.85
CA THR A 298 28.31 -19.15 18.30
C THR A 298 28.58 -17.84 19.05
N GLN A 299 29.32 -16.89 18.45
CA GLN A 299 29.58 -15.57 19.07
C GLN A 299 28.33 -14.72 19.29
N ASP A 300 27.25 -15.00 18.57
CA ASP A 300 25.97 -14.29 18.64
C ASP A 300 24.96 -15.00 19.56
N GLU A 301 25.38 -15.98 20.37
CA GLU A 301 24.54 -16.77 21.28
C GLU A 301 23.66 -15.89 22.19
N THR A 302 24.23 -14.80 22.73
CA THR A 302 23.49 -13.85 23.58
C THR A 302 22.36 -13.13 22.84
N ALA A 303 22.43 -13.05 21.51
CA ALA A 303 21.44 -12.45 20.64
C ALA A 303 20.55 -13.48 19.93
N GLU A 304 20.71 -14.79 20.18
CA GLU A 304 20.05 -15.88 19.43
C GLU A 304 18.54 -15.65 19.29
N THR A 305 17.82 -15.50 20.41
CA THR A 305 16.37 -15.29 20.41
C THR A 305 15.95 -14.09 19.55
N SER A 306 16.73 -13.00 19.60
CA SER A 306 16.46 -11.81 18.79
C SER A 306 16.73 -12.05 17.30
N ILE A 307 17.75 -12.84 16.96
CA ILE A 307 18.06 -13.20 15.57
C ILE A 307 16.96 -14.09 15.02
N ARG A 308 16.51 -15.09 15.78
CA ARG A 308 15.41 -15.98 15.37
C ARG A 308 14.14 -15.19 15.05
N GLN A 309 13.75 -14.24 15.91
CA GLN A 309 12.62 -13.34 15.64
C GLN A 309 12.82 -12.48 14.39
N ARG A 310 14.03 -11.96 14.16
CA ARG A 310 14.33 -11.21 12.94
C ARG A 310 14.28 -12.09 11.69
N VAL A 311 14.70 -13.35 11.76
CA VAL A 311 14.62 -14.31 10.67
C VAL A 311 13.16 -14.63 10.34
N ASP A 312 12.33 -14.92 11.35
CA ASP A 312 10.90 -15.18 11.15
C ASP A 312 10.18 -13.99 10.50
N ASN A 313 10.52 -12.77 10.94
CA ASN A 313 10.02 -11.55 10.31
C ASN A 313 10.55 -11.42 8.87
N ALA A 314 11.84 -11.63 8.62
CA ALA A 314 12.42 -11.55 7.27
C ALA A 314 11.73 -12.52 6.28
N ILE A 315 11.37 -13.73 6.74
CA ILE A 315 10.62 -14.71 5.94
C ILE A 315 9.19 -14.22 5.69
N SER A 316 8.51 -13.72 6.72
CA SER A 316 7.16 -13.13 6.57
C SER A 316 7.16 -11.96 5.58
N GLN A 317 8.16 -11.07 5.67
CA GLN A 317 8.33 -9.95 4.73
C GLN A 317 8.69 -10.43 3.33
N PHE A 318 9.47 -11.50 3.19
CA PHE A 318 9.74 -12.10 1.89
C PHE A 318 8.46 -12.65 1.25
N GLN A 319 7.60 -13.33 2.00
CA GLN A 319 6.32 -13.83 1.48
C GLN A 319 5.44 -12.69 0.97
N ILE A 320 5.27 -11.63 1.76
CA ILE A 320 4.49 -10.44 1.35
C ILE A 320 5.13 -9.79 0.13
N TRP A 321 6.44 -9.51 0.19
CA TRP A 321 7.17 -8.96 -0.94
C TRP A 321 6.93 -9.78 -2.20
N GLN A 322 7.17 -11.10 -2.17
CA GLN A 322 7.05 -12.00 -3.33
C GLN A 322 5.66 -11.95 -3.95
N ARG A 323 4.59 -11.94 -3.13
CA ARG A 323 3.20 -11.94 -3.62
C ARG A 323 2.65 -10.53 -3.93
N SER A 324 3.35 -9.45 -3.59
CA SER A 324 2.93 -8.07 -3.85
C SER A 324 3.28 -7.55 -5.25
N LYS A 325 3.77 -8.40 -6.17
CA LYS A 325 4.07 -7.97 -7.56
C LYS A 325 3.83 -9.08 -8.57
N ILE A 326 3.10 -8.75 -9.63
CA ILE A 326 2.80 -9.63 -10.75
C ILE A 326 4.05 -9.81 -11.62
N GLY A 327 4.27 -11.04 -12.10
CA GLY A 327 5.40 -11.42 -12.93
C GLY A 327 6.74 -11.42 -12.20
N ARG A 328 6.74 -11.39 -10.86
CA ARG A 328 7.97 -11.50 -10.08
C ARG A 328 8.41 -12.95 -9.98
N ASP A 329 9.56 -13.25 -10.57
CA ASP A 329 10.20 -14.56 -10.48
C ASP A 329 10.38 -15.02 -9.03
N ILE A 330 10.24 -16.32 -8.79
CA ILE A 330 10.61 -16.93 -7.52
C ILE A 330 12.14 -17.01 -7.49
N ASN A 331 12.76 -16.23 -6.60
CA ASN A 331 14.22 -16.14 -6.52
C ASN A 331 14.74 -16.47 -5.11
N PRO A 332 15.37 -17.64 -4.89
CA PRO A 332 15.92 -18.01 -3.59
C PRO A 332 17.03 -17.08 -3.10
N SER A 333 17.76 -16.41 -4.00
CA SER A 333 18.84 -15.51 -3.59
C SER A 333 18.36 -14.32 -2.77
N GLU A 334 17.16 -13.80 -3.06
CA GLU A 334 16.55 -12.71 -2.27
C GLU A 334 16.20 -13.19 -0.85
N LEU A 335 15.61 -14.39 -0.73
CA LEU A 335 15.28 -14.97 0.57
C LEU A 335 16.54 -15.19 1.41
N ILE A 336 17.59 -15.74 0.80
CA ILE A 336 18.89 -15.93 1.45
C ILE A 336 19.46 -14.58 1.92
N ALA A 337 19.46 -13.55 1.07
CA ALA A 337 19.99 -12.24 1.42
C ALA A 337 19.28 -11.62 2.64
N ARG A 338 17.94 -11.73 2.69
CA ARG A 338 17.14 -11.23 3.82
C ARG A 338 17.42 -11.98 5.12
N ILE A 339 17.53 -13.31 5.07
CA ILE A 339 17.83 -14.12 6.25
C ILE A 339 19.25 -13.85 6.76
N ILE A 340 20.23 -13.66 5.87
CA ILE A 340 21.60 -13.24 6.26
C ILE A 340 21.57 -11.85 6.91
N GLN A 341 20.85 -10.89 6.31
CA GLN A 341 20.72 -9.53 6.87
C GLN A 341 20.03 -9.54 8.25
N ALA A 342 19.14 -10.50 8.50
CA ALA A 342 18.51 -10.69 9.80
C ALA A 342 19.48 -11.20 10.89
N GLY A 343 20.65 -11.73 10.51
CA GLY A 343 21.72 -12.16 11.41
C GLY A 343 22.08 -13.64 11.32
N ALA A 344 21.50 -14.41 10.39
CA ALA A 344 21.91 -15.79 10.18
C ALA A 344 23.33 -15.86 9.61
N LYS A 345 24.11 -16.87 10.02
CA LYS A 345 25.43 -17.17 9.47
C LYS A 345 25.31 -17.84 8.10
N ARG A 346 24.50 -18.89 8.05
CA ARG A 346 24.43 -19.84 6.94
C ARG A 346 23.00 -20.34 6.80
N ILE A 347 22.60 -20.59 5.57
CA ILE A 347 21.28 -21.09 5.21
C ILE A 347 21.46 -22.24 4.23
N GLU A 348 20.76 -23.35 4.49
CA GLU A 348 20.55 -24.44 3.54
C GLU A 348 19.12 -24.33 3.02
N ILE A 349 18.98 -23.94 1.76
CA ILE A 349 17.69 -23.80 1.10
C ILE A 349 17.41 -25.05 0.27
N VAL A 350 16.32 -25.74 0.59
CA VAL A 350 15.80 -26.87 -0.21
C VAL A 350 14.77 -26.32 -1.20
N GLU A 351 13.89 -25.45 -0.72
CA GLU A 351 12.89 -24.73 -1.52
C GLU A 351 12.77 -23.28 -1.01
N PRO A 352 12.44 -22.31 -1.88
CA PRO A 352 12.15 -22.46 -3.31
C PRO A 352 13.41 -22.61 -4.18
N VAL A 353 13.23 -23.21 -5.36
CA VAL A 353 14.20 -23.12 -6.47
C VAL A 353 13.84 -21.95 -7.38
N PHE A 354 14.79 -21.47 -8.17
CA PHE A 354 14.52 -20.41 -9.13
C PHE A 354 13.44 -20.85 -10.13
N ALA A 355 12.37 -20.07 -10.25
CA ALA A 355 11.33 -20.28 -11.23
C ALA A 355 10.92 -18.93 -11.83
N LYS A 356 10.97 -18.86 -13.16
CA LYS A 356 10.54 -17.68 -13.91
C LYS A 356 9.01 -17.63 -13.95
N LEU A 357 8.43 -16.45 -13.72
CA LEU A 357 6.99 -16.22 -13.82
C LEU A 357 6.62 -15.48 -15.11
N GLU A 358 5.42 -15.77 -15.61
CA GLU A 358 4.82 -15.00 -16.71
C GLU A 358 4.24 -13.67 -16.21
N LYS A 359 4.06 -12.71 -17.12
CA LYS A 359 3.61 -11.34 -16.79
C LYS A 359 2.20 -11.26 -16.18
N ASN A 360 1.43 -12.34 -16.25
CA ASN A 360 0.08 -12.45 -15.68
C ASN A 360 0.03 -13.33 -14.41
N GLN A 361 1.17 -13.82 -13.92
CA GLN A 361 1.26 -14.74 -12.79
C GLN A 361 1.70 -14.04 -11.51
N VAL A 362 1.29 -14.56 -10.35
CA VAL A 362 1.80 -14.16 -9.03
C VAL A 362 2.22 -15.39 -8.24
N ALA A 363 3.37 -15.30 -7.56
CA ALA A 363 3.88 -16.38 -6.74
C ALA A 363 3.33 -16.30 -5.31
N VAL A 364 2.71 -17.38 -4.83
CA VAL A 364 2.14 -17.44 -3.47
C VAL A 364 2.73 -18.65 -2.72
N ALA A 365 3.24 -18.40 -1.51
CA ALA A 365 3.77 -19.47 -0.67
C ALA A 365 2.61 -20.29 -0.07
N GLU A 366 2.63 -21.61 -0.23
CA GLU A 366 1.66 -22.53 0.38
C GLU A 366 2.17 -23.10 1.70
N ASN A 367 3.34 -23.74 1.68
CA ASN A 367 3.93 -24.36 2.85
C ASN A 367 5.22 -23.66 3.23
N VAL A 368 5.36 -23.35 4.52
CA VAL A 368 6.58 -22.74 5.09
C VAL A 368 7.11 -23.62 6.20
N SER A 369 8.26 -24.23 5.96
CA SER A 369 9.01 -25.04 6.91
C SER A 369 10.36 -24.40 7.14
N VAL A 370 10.59 -23.94 8.37
CA VAL A 370 11.81 -23.23 8.77
C VAL A 370 12.40 -23.96 9.95
N THR A 371 13.60 -24.50 9.78
CA THR A 371 14.31 -25.24 10.82
C THR A 371 15.47 -24.40 11.35
N TYR A 372 15.56 -24.24 12.67
CA TYR A 372 16.75 -23.70 13.31
C TYR A 372 17.76 -24.83 13.52
N GLY A 373 18.90 -24.76 12.84
CA GLY A 373 19.96 -25.77 12.86
C GLY A 373 20.92 -25.65 14.05
N GLY A 374 20.81 -24.60 14.86
CA GLY A 374 21.66 -24.36 16.03
C GLY A 374 22.75 -23.32 15.81
N LEU A 375 23.69 -23.29 16.76
CA LEU A 375 24.87 -22.43 16.72
C LEU A 375 26.01 -23.12 15.96
N GLU A 376 26.76 -22.36 15.18
CA GLU A 376 27.96 -22.80 14.46
C GLU A 376 29.13 -21.84 14.73
N ASP A 377 30.32 -22.41 14.97
CA ASP A 377 31.58 -21.66 15.05
C ASP A 377 31.95 -21.07 13.69
N ASP A 378 32.69 -19.96 13.66
CA ASP A 378 33.00 -19.21 12.43
C ASP A 378 33.72 -20.04 11.35
#